data_AF-A0A2J8RAB4-F1
#
_entry.id   AF-A0A2J8RAB4-F1
#
_cell.length_a   1.000
_cell.length_b   1.000
_cell.length_c   1.000
_cell.angle_alpha   90.00
_cell.angle_beta   90.00
_cell.angle_gamma   90.00
#
_symmetry.space_group_name_H-M   'P 1'
#
loop_
_entity.id
_entity.type
_entity.pdbx_description
1 polymer ?
#
loop_
_entity_poly.entity_id
_entity_poly.type
_entity_poly.pdbx_seq_one_letter_code
_entity_poly.pdbx_strand_id
1 'polypeptide(L)'
;HDSPLTIEFPNLDKTSAEWLKVNGLKAKKLSLYQVLAPNAFSPVEEFVPILQKTVSSTIHEKAMIQFEWHDGTVKNIHVDPPFLYEYQKQLSRAMRMYERRIEWLSLASRRIWGTVCEKRVVVLLDISATNSMYIIHIQHSLRLLLEEQLSNKDYFNLIAFGSTIESWRPEMVPVSHNNLQSAWRWALNLRCRGSRNVLSALRKAVEVDFKDKDKHQSQGIYLFTGGIPDQDMPILSAYMAEACGGCDLQLNVCLFYVGEPKMDTTPPACYANRTDTAAAYKEVTRAAGGRFHWFGDTGIYESDDINSIMSEMEKALNYSQKCAFLMASLKNRSGKVLGNAALPKEKPKTLQLRSQPKKLCPPSPTVPLGARMSIKDDHDIEKSPLLKSLKWRPLSSRVGISPGMAEWLRAEFWSQQDQLRPSQ
;
A
#
# COMPACT_ATOMS: atom_id res chain seq x y z
N HIS A 1 -1.78 -3.55 36.67
CA HIS A 1 -1.23 -2.51 35.78
C HIS A 1 -1.06 -1.17 36.53
N ASP A 2 -0.67 -1.22 37.80
CA ASP A 2 -1.25 -0.29 38.80
C ASP A 2 -0.31 0.89 39.14
N SER A 3 0.88 0.90 38.55
CA SER A 3 1.82 2.01 38.60
C SER A 3 1.23 3.26 37.92
N PRO A 4 1.56 4.47 38.39
CA PRO A 4 1.23 5.73 37.69
C PRO A 4 1.70 5.74 36.23
N LEU A 5 1.07 6.58 35.40
CA LEU A 5 1.55 6.85 34.04
C LEU A 5 2.92 7.56 34.06
N THR A 6 3.83 7.14 33.19
CA THR A 6 5.06 7.85 32.82
C THR A 6 4.81 8.54 31.50
N ILE A 7 4.68 9.87 31.50
CA ILE A 7 4.25 10.62 30.31
C ILE A 7 5.46 11.03 29.46
N GLU A 8 5.43 10.65 28.18
CA GLU A 8 6.39 11.09 27.16
C GLU A 8 5.86 12.32 26.41
N PHE A 9 6.76 13.09 25.78
CA PHE A 9 6.41 14.23 24.93
C PHE A 9 6.96 14.08 23.50
N PRO A 10 6.57 13.05 22.74
CA PRO A 10 7.10 12.83 21.40
C PRO A 10 6.49 13.80 20.38
N ASN A 11 7.32 14.27 19.44
CA ASN A 11 6.86 15.01 18.27
C ASN A 11 6.23 14.02 17.28
N LEU A 12 4.89 13.91 17.31
CA LEU A 12 4.08 12.98 16.51
C LEU A 12 3.17 13.74 15.54
N ASP A 13 3.68 14.83 14.97
CA ASP A 13 2.87 15.87 14.34
C ASP A 13 2.36 15.52 12.92
N LYS A 14 2.61 14.28 12.42
CA LYS A 14 2.38 13.91 11.02
C LYS A 14 1.97 12.45 10.83
N THR A 15 0.82 12.27 10.19
CA THR A 15 0.35 11.00 9.61
C THR A 15 1.35 10.49 8.56
N SER A 16 1.27 9.21 8.18
CA SER A 16 2.12 8.69 7.11
C SER A 16 1.88 9.38 5.76
N ALA A 17 0.63 9.74 5.46
CA ALA A 17 0.28 10.50 4.26
C ALA A 17 0.96 11.89 4.22
N GLU A 18 0.98 12.62 5.34
CA GLU A 18 1.65 13.93 5.42
C GLU A 18 3.17 13.82 5.44
N TRP A 19 3.71 12.80 6.11
CA TRP A 19 5.14 12.50 6.08
C TRP A 19 5.62 12.20 4.65
N LEU A 20 4.81 11.51 3.85
CA LEU A 20 5.07 11.26 2.43
C LEU A 20 4.96 12.50 1.52
N LYS A 21 4.21 13.54 1.89
CA LYS A 21 4.24 14.82 1.16
C LYS A 21 5.65 15.45 1.14
N VAL A 22 6.51 15.09 2.09
CA VAL A 22 7.91 15.55 2.20
C VAL A 22 8.92 14.45 1.82
N ASN A 23 8.59 13.18 2.09
CA ASN A 23 9.53 12.04 1.99
C ASN A 23 9.20 11.00 0.90
N GLY A 24 8.05 11.08 0.26
CA GLY A 24 7.68 10.24 -0.89
C GLY A 24 8.56 10.49 -2.11
N LEU A 25 8.59 9.52 -3.03
CA LEU A 25 9.50 9.53 -4.19
C LEU A 25 9.30 10.78 -5.06
N LYS A 26 8.04 11.16 -5.30
CA LYS A 26 7.70 12.38 -6.06
C LYS A 26 8.20 13.65 -5.36
N ALA A 27 8.08 13.74 -4.04
CA ALA A 27 8.53 14.89 -3.26
C ALA A 27 10.06 15.04 -3.28
N LYS A 28 10.79 13.90 -3.25
CA LYS A 28 12.25 13.85 -3.38
C LYS A 28 12.76 13.94 -4.84
N LYS A 29 11.88 14.14 -5.83
CA LYS A 29 12.20 14.12 -7.28
C LYS A 29 12.81 12.79 -7.77
N LEU A 30 12.52 11.69 -7.07
CA LEU A 30 12.95 10.32 -7.38
C LEU A 30 11.95 9.54 -8.24
N SER A 31 10.96 10.20 -8.85
CA SER A 31 10.09 9.54 -9.82
C SER A 31 10.90 9.20 -11.08
N LEU A 32 10.96 7.91 -11.43
CA LEU A 32 11.77 7.43 -12.57
C LEU A 32 11.51 8.23 -13.85
N TYR A 33 10.25 8.52 -14.16
CA TYR A 33 9.88 9.27 -15.36
C TYR A 33 10.36 10.73 -15.32
N GLN A 34 10.45 11.36 -14.15
CA GLN A 34 11.04 12.70 -14.00
C GLN A 34 12.55 12.66 -14.16
N VAL A 35 13.20 11.62 -13.63
CA VAL A 35 14.65 11.39 -13.69
C VAL A 35 15.11 11.07 -15.12
N LEU A 36 14.34 10.28 -15.88
CA LEU A 36 14.65 9.94 -17.26
C LEU A 36 14.22 11.00 -18.28
N ALA A 37 13.30 11.92 -17.94
CA ALA A 37 12.73 12.90 -18.89
C ALA A 37 13.78 13.73 -19.67
N PRO A 38 14.88 14.23 -19.07
CA PRO A 38 15.88 15.00 -19.82
C PRO A 38 16.57 14.21 -20.94
N ASN A 39 16.57 12.88 -20.86
CA ASN A 39 17.23 11.96 -21.78
C ASN A 39 16.23 11.14 -22.62
N ALA A 40 14.92 11.47 -22.58
CA ALA A 40 13.84 10.72 -23.20
C ALA A 40 13.25 11.47 -24.42
N PHE A 41 13.47 10.91 -25.61
CA PHE A 41 13.06 11.49 -26.88
C PHE A 41 11.85 10.74 -27.46
N SER A 42 10.79 11.44 -27.83
CA SER A 42 9.66 10.84 -28.54
C SER A 42 10.09 10.44 -29.97
N PRO A 43 9.64 9.28 -30.49
CA PRO A 43 9.70 9.00 -31.93
C PRO A 43 8.94 10.10 -32.69
N VAL A 44 9.53 10.58 -33.78
CA VAL A 44 8.90 11.55 -34.68
C VAL A 44 8.71 10.90 -36.03
N GLU A 45 7.50 10.95 -36.59
CA GLU A 45 7.23 10.57 -37.97
C GLU A 45 6.79 11.82 -38.74
N GLU A 46 7.50 12.15 -39.81
CA GLU A 46 7.24 13.34 -40.62
C GLU A 46 7.04 12.94 -42.09
N PHE A 47 6.00 13.44 -42.73
CA PHE A 47 5.78 13.23 -44.15
C PHE A 47 6.62 14.21 -44.96
N VAL A 48 7.57 13.70 -45.73
CA VAL A 48 8.45 14.51 -46.59
C VAL A 48 7.85 14.61 -47.99
N PRO A 49 7.28 15.77 -48.41
CA PRO A 49 6.49 15.85 -49.64
C PRO A 49 7.30 15.57 -50.90
N ILE A 50 8.57 15.99 -50.91
CA ILE A 50 9.51 15.79 -52.04
C ILE A 50 9.81 14.30 -52.26
N LEU A 51 9.78 13.49 -51.20
CA LEU A 51 10.03 12.04 -51.26
C LEU A 51 8.73 11.22 -51.39
N GLN A 52 7.56 11.88 -51.26
CA GLN A 52 6.24 11.25 -51.13
C GLN A 52 6.20 10.11 -50.10
N LYS A 53 6.94 10.26 -48.98
CA LYS A 53 7.13 9.22 -47.97
C LYS A 53 7.11 9.81 -46.57
N THR A 54 6.48 9.08 -45.66
CA THR A 54 6.68 9.26 -44.21
C THR A 54 8.06 8.74 -43.84
N VAL A 55 8.83 9.56 -43.13
CA VAL A 55 10.16 9.23 -42.62
C VAL A 55 10.10 9.27 -41.10
N SER A 56 10.56 8.22 -40.44
CA SER A 56 10.63 8.14 -38.98
C SER A 56 12.02 8.50 -38.46
N SER A 57 12.06 9.08 -37.26
CA SER A 57 13.30 9.46 -36.56
C SER A 57 14.20 8.24 -36.36
N THR A 58 15.41 8.27 -36.92
CA THR A 58 16.37 7.17 -36.77
C THR A 58 17.00 7.17 -35.39
N ILE A 59 16.92 6.02 -34.71
CA ILE A 59 17.48 5.83 -33.37
C ILE A 59 18.98 5.55 -33.51
N HIS A 60 19.82 6.21 -32.71
CA HIS A 60 21.22 5.80 -32.60
C HIS A 60 21.30 4.50 -31.78
N GLU A 61 21.16 3.35 -32.46
CA GLU A 61 20.93 2.02 -31.85
C GLU A 61 21.95 1.62 -30.77
N LYS A 62 23.17 2.18 -30.84
CA LYS A 62 24.28 1.96 -29.91
C LYS A 62 24.12 2.67 -28.55
N ALA A 63 23.30 3.72 -28.46
CA ALA A 63 23.26 4.63 -27.32
C ALA A 63 21.84 4.92 -26.78
N MET A 64 20.79 4.48 -27.47
CA MET A 64 19.39 4.72 -27.08
C MET A 64 18.59 3.42 -27.00
N ILE A 65 17.69 3.37 -26.01
CA ILE A 65 16.86 2.21 -25.69
C ILE A 65 15.38 2.63 -25.74
N GLN A 66 14.56 1.86 -26.46
CA GLN A 66 13.11 2.04 -26.44
C GLN A 66 12.54 1.60 -25.10
N PHE A 67 11.70 2.46 -24.49
CA PHE A 67 11.16 2.27 -23.16
C PHE A 67 9.71 2.77 -23.10
N GLU A 68 8.84 2.01 -22.44
CA GLU A 68 7.43 2.37 -22.26
C GLU A 68 7.27 3.43 -21.16
N TRP A 69 6.67 4.55 -21.55
CA TRP A 69 6.43 5.69 -20.69
C TRP A 69 5.15 5.53 -19.86
N HIS A 70 4.89 6.41 -18.90
CA HIS A 70 3.75 6.25 -17.97
C HIS A 70 2.36 6.44 -18.61
N ASP A 71 2.32 6.95 -19.83
CA ASP A 71 1.13 7.14 -20.68
C ASP A 71 0.98 6.01 -21.73
N GLY A 72 1.83 4.98 -21.68
CA GLY A 72 1.88 3.89 -22.66
C GLY A 72 2.60 4.25 -23.97
N THR A 73 3.09 5.48 -24.14
CA THR A 73 3.91 5.85 -25.31
C THR A 73 5.30 5.23 -25.22
N VAL A 74 5.89 4.87 -26.35
CA VAL A 74 7.30 4.40 -26.39
C VAL A 74 8.21 5.60 -26.61
N LYS A 75 9.24 5.76 -25.77
CA LYS A 75 10.28 6.79 -25.91
C LYS A 75 11.65 6.18 -26.06
N ASN A 76 12.52 6.87 -26.80
CA ASN A 76 13.92 6.53 -26.97
C ASN A 76 14.71 7.20 -25.85
N ILE A 77 15.26 6.42 -24.93
CA ILE A 77 16.00 6.92 -23.77
C ILE A 77 17.49 6.74 -23.99
N HIS A 78 18.25 7.83 -23.91
CA HIS A 78 19.70 7.75 -23.78
C HIS A 78 20.05 7.30 -22.36
N VAL A 79 20.68 6.13 -22.23
CA VAL A 79 21.01 5.55 -20.93
C VAL A 79 22.46 5.84 -20.60
N ASP A 80 22.66 6.71 -19.61
CA ASP A 80 23.95 6.96 -18.97
C ASP A 80 24.12 6.04 -17.73
N PRO A 81 25.04 5.05 -17.74
CA PRO A 81 25.17 4.09 -16.64
C PRO A 81 25.59 4.70 -15.29
N PRO A 82 26.57 5.64 -15.21
CA PRO A 82 26.88 6.39 -13.98
C PRO A 82 25.66 7.08 -13.37
N PHE A 83 24.86 7.78 -14.18
CA PHE A 83 23.62 8.42 -13.72
C PHE A 83 22.60 7.42 -13.16
N LEU A 84 22.34 6.30 -13.85
CA LEU A 84 21.46 5.25 -13.33
C LEU A 84 21.98 4.63 -12.03
N TYR A 85 23.30 4.50 -11.87
CA TYR A 85 23.91 3.97 -10.65
C TYR A 85 23.73 4.91 -9.45
N GLU A 86 23.96 6.22 -9.59
CA GLU A 86 23.70 7.16 -8.49
C GLU A 86 22.19 7.31 -8.22
N TYR A 87 21.32 7.26 -9.24
CA TYR A 87 19.87 7.21 -9.03
C TYR A 87 19.46 5.98 -8.21
N GLN A 88 19.97 4.79 -8.53
CA GLN A 88 19.71 3.59 -7.73
C GLN A 88 20.18 3.75 -6.28
N LYS A 89 21.37 4.33 -6.06
CA LYS A 89 21.87 4.64 -4.72
C LYS A 89 20.98 5.64 -3.96
N GLN A 90 20.31 6.56 -4.66
CA GLN A 90 19.29 7.45 -4.07
C GLN A 90 17.99 6.69 -3.74
N LEU A 91 17.51 5.80 -4.61
CA LEU A 91 16.38 4.91 -4.31
C LEU A 91 16.65 4.04 -3.08
N SER A 92 17.85 3.44 -2.95
CA SER A 92 18.22 2.65 -1.76
C SER A 92 18.23 3.47 -0.47
N ARG A 93 18.60 4.75 -0.53
CA ARG A 93 18.51 5.67 0.62
C ARG A 93 17.05 5.95 1.00
N ALA A 94 16.16 6.10 0.01
CA ALA A 94 14.72 6.25 0.25
C ALA A 94 14.10 4.97 0.81
N MET A 95 14.43 3.80 0.25
CA MET A 95 13.96 2.49 0.73
C MET A 95 14.28 2.29 2.21
N ARG A 96 15.52 2.54 2.64
CA ARG A 96 15.92 2.50 4.07
C ARG A 96 15.18 3.49 4.96
N MET A 97 14.77 4.64 4.41
CA MET A 97 13.96 5.61 5.14
C MET A 97 12.52 5.11 5.36
N TYR A 98 11.96 4.43 4.36
CA TYR A 98 10.64 3.78 4.44
C TYR A 98 10.65 2.58 5.39
N GLU A 99 11.66 1.71 5.32
CA GLU A 99 11.88 0.61 6.27
C GLU A 99 11.88 1.10 7.72
N ARG A 100 12.70 2.12 8.03
CA ARG A 100 12.75 2.74 9.36
C ARG A 100 11.42 3.37 9.78
N ARG A 101 10.63 3.91 8.85
CA ARG A 101 9.30 4.47 9.16
C ARG A 101 8.29 3.36 9.48
N ILE A 102 8.32 2.22 8.78
CA ILE A 102 7.49 1.04 9.10
C ILE A 102 7.90 0.46 10.47
N GLU A 103 9.20 0.31 10.72
CA GLU A 103 9.71 -0.13 12.03
C GLU A 103 9.22 0.80 13.15
N TRP A 104 9.34 2.12 12.97
CA TRP A 104 8.84 3.12 13.92
C TRP A 104 7.31 3.09 14.15
N LEU A 105 6.52 2.85 13.09
CA LEU A 105 5.07 2.66 13.17
C LEU A 105 4.69 1.35 13.88
N SER A 106 5.57 0.35 13.88
CA SER A 106 5.33 -0.99 14.46
C SER A 106 5.64 -1.06 15.97
N LEU A 107 6.06 0.04 16.59
CA LEU A 107 6.44 0.11 18.00
C LEU A 107 5.30 0.62 18.90
N ALA A 108 5.18 -0.01 20.06
CA ALA A 108 4.40 0.44 21.23
C ALA A 108 2.98 0.94 20.87
N SER A 109 2.59 2.16 21.27
CA SER A 109 1.23 2.68 20.98
C SER A 109 0.91 2.75 19.47
N ARG A 110 1.90 3.03 18.61
CA ARG A 110 1.70 3.25 17.17
C ARG A 110 1.30 1.97 16.42
N ARG A 111 1.69 0.80 16.93
CA ARG A 111 1.23 -0.52 16.45
C ARG A 111 -0.30 -0.67 16.52
N ILE A 112 -0.93 -0.01 17.48
CA ILE A 112 -2.35 -0.15 17.81
C ILE A 112 -3.16 1.01 17.23
N TRP A 113 -2.73 2.24 17.52
CA TRP A 113 -3.49 3.47 17.27
C TRP A 113 -3.07 4.22 16.01
N GLY A 114 -2.04 3.73 15.30
CA GLY A 114 -1.35 4.51 14.28
C GLY A 114 -0.67 5.74 14.87
N THR A 115 -0.49 6.78 14.05
CA THR A 115 -0.07 8.10 14.53
C THR A 115 -1.30 8.95 14.88
N VAL A 116 -1.49 9.26 16.16
CA VAL A 116 -2.53 10.18 16.62
C VAL A 116 -2.04 11.61 16.43
N CYS A 117 -2.59 12.33 15.46
CA CYS A 117 -2.14 13.66 15.06
C CYS A 117 -3.11 14.75 15.58
N GLU A 118 -4.38 14.39 15.59
CA GLU A 118 -5.57 15.16 15.93
C GLU A 118 -5.48 15.84 17.31
N LYS A 119 -5.88 17.11 17.42
CA LYS A 119 -5.73 17.96 18.62
C LYS A 119 -6.83 17.81 19.66
N ARG A 120 -8.05 17.49 19.24
CA ARG A 120 -9.18 17.17 20.12
C ARG A 120 -9.55 15.70 19.92
N VAL A 121 -9.31 14.87 20.94
CA VAL A 121 -9.33 13.40 20.80
C VAL A 121 -10.37 12.75 21.72
N VAL A 122 -11.27 11.95 21.17
CA VAL A 122 -12.17 11.10 21.98
C VAL A 122 -11.89 9.64 21.70
N VAL A 123 -11.58 8.87 22.75
CA VAL A 123 -11.28 7.44 22.63
C VAL A 123 -12.49 6.63 23.09
N LEU A 124 -13.00 5.77 22.21
CA LEU A 124 -14.08 4.84 22.49
C LEU A 124 -13.50 3.45 22.80
N LEU A 125 -13.88 2.87 23.93
CA LEU A 125 -13.34 1.61 24.44
C LEU A 125 -14.45 0.56 24.51
N ASP A 126 -14.36 -0.48 23.68
CA ASP A 126 -15.27 -1.63 23.70
C ASP A 126 -15.07 -2.47 24.96
N ILE A 127 -15.99 -2.32 25.92
CA ILE A 127 -16.10 -3.11 27.14
C ILE A 127 -17.25 -4.11 27.06
N SER A 128 -17.58 -4.65 25.89
CA SER A 128 -18.51 -5.78 25.75
C SER A 128 -18.06 -7.02 26.55
N ALA A 129 -19.02 -7.88 26.89
CA ALA A 129 -18.77 -9.11 27.66
C ALA A 129 -17.78 -10.06 26.95
N THR A 130 -17.77 -10.07 25.61
CA THR A 130 -16.82 -10.80 24.76
C THR A 130 -15.37 -10.36 24.95
N ASN A 131 -15.14 -9.12 25.37
CA ASN A 131 -13.79 -8.59 25.63
C ASN A 131 -13.31 -8.84 27.07
N SER A 132 -14.08 -9.56 27.90
CA SER A 132 -13.75 -9.83 29.31
C SER A 132 -12.38 -10.49 29.51
N MET A 133 -12.03 -11.48 28.69
CA MET A 133 -10.71 -12.13 28.70
C MET A 133 -9.57 -11.21 28.23
N TYR A 134 -9.91 -10.07 27.60
CA TYR A 134 -8.96 -9.16 26.96
C TYR A 134 -8.93 -7.76 27.60
N ILE A 135 -9.61 -7.54 28.73
CA ILE A 135 -9.63 -6.24 29.43
C ILE A 135 -8.21 -5.74 29.77
N ILE A 136 -7.30 -6.65 30.11
CA ILE A 136 -5.88 -6.34 30.37
C ILE A 136 -5.20 -5.80 29.10
N HIS A 137 -5.49 -6.35 27.92
CA HIS A 137 -4.96 -5.85 26.64
C HIS A 137 -5.55 -4.49 26.28
N ILE A 138 -6.84 -4.25 26.53
CA ILE A 138 -7.49 -2.94 26.33
C ILE A 138 -6.85 -1.89 27.24
N GLN A 139 -6.69 -2.21 28.54
CA GLN A 139 -6.05 -1.33 29.52
C GLN A 139 -4.59 -1.06 29.15
N HIS A 140 -3.82 -2.07 28.73
CA HIS A 140 -2.45 -1.87 28.28
C HIS A 140 -2.37 -0.99 27.01
N SER A 141 -3.24 -1.24 26.03
CA SER A 141 -3.31 -0.47 24.78
C SER A 141 -3.64 1.00 25.04
N LEU A 142 -4.61 1.25 25.92
CA LEU A 142 -4.95 2.59 26.38
C LEU A 142 -3.79 3.23 27.14
N ARG A 143 -3.13 2.50 28.05
CA ARG A 143 -1.99 3.03 28.82
C ARG A 143 -0.92 3.58 27.89
N LEU A 144 -0.50 2.80 26.87
CA LEU A 144 0.49 3.25 25.88
C LEU A 144 0.02 4.52 25.14
N LEU A 145 -1.28 4.65 24.83
CA LEU A 145 -1.83 5.86 24.22
C LEU A 145 -1.74 7.09 25.16
N LEU A 146 -2.10 6.91 26.44
CA LEU A 146 -2.05 7.98 27.45
C LEU A 146 -0.62 8.42 27.78
N GLU A 147 0.33 7.47 27.81
CA GLU A 147 1.75 7.72 28.07
C GLU A 147 2.44 8.37 26.86
N GLU A 148 2.20 7.87 25.64
CA GLU A 148 2.98 8.25 24.47
C GLU A 148 2.35 9.34 23.59
N GLN A 149 1.03 9.34 23.34
CA GLN A 149 0.46 10.18 22.25
C GLN A 149 -0.52 11.28 22.69
N LEU A 150 -1.14 11.19 23.88
CA LEU A 150 -2.11 12.21 24.31
C LEU A 150 -1.49 13.47 24.93
N SER A 151 -0.23 13.43 25.37
CA SER A 151 0.43 14.54 26.09
C SER A 151 0.50 15.87 25.34
N ASN A 152 0.59 15.80 24.00
CA ASN A 152 0.71 16.95 23.10
C ASN A 152 -0.63 17.36 22.44
N LYS A 153 -1.76 16.91 23.00
CA LYS A 153 -3.13 17.24 22.54
C LYS A 153 -3.72 18.33 23.41
N ASP A 154 -4.76 18.99 22.91
CA ASP A 154 -5.32 20.16 23.55
C ASP A 154 -6.46 19.73 24.50
N TYR A 155 -7.34 18.86 24.02
CA TYR A 155 -8.47 18.31 24.78
C TYR A 155 -8.67 16.82 24.50
N PHE A 156 -9.16 16.09 25.52
CA PHE A 156 -9.52 14.69 25.37
C PHE A 156 -10.70 14.25 26.26
N ASN A 157 -11.32 13.13 25.90
CA ASN A 157 -12.20 12.36 26.80
C ASN A 157 -12.11 10.86 26.47
N LEU A 158 -12.51 10.02 27.43
CA LEU A 158 -12.62 8.56 27.26
C LEU A 158 -14.09 8.15 27.44
N ILE A 159 -14.57 7.28 26.56
CA ILE A 159 -15.92 6.72 26.60
C ILE A 159 -15.79 5.20 26.54
N ALA A 160 -16.29 4.49 27.54
CA ALA A 160 -16.42 3.04 27.54
C ALA A 160 -17.84 2.66 27.13
N PHE A 161 -17.97 1.67 26.24
CA PHE A 161 -19.28 1.22 25.75
C PHE A 161 -19.41 -0.30 25.77
N GLY A 162 -20.60 -0.76 26.15
CA GLY A 162 -21.08 -2.14 26.02
C GLY A 162 -22.52 -2.10 25.52
N SER A 163 -23.47 -2.70 26.25
CA SER A 163 -24.90 -2.38 26.08
C SER A 163 -25.25 -0.97 26.57
N THR A 164 -24.50 -0.46 27.55
CA THR A 164 -24.62 0.91 28.09
C THR A 164 -23.30 1.65 27.92
N ILE A 165 -23.33 2.98 28.11
CA ILE A 165 -22.18 3.86 27.89
C ILE A 165 -21.84 4.59 29.18
N GLU A 166 -20.54 4.70 29.44
CA GLU A 166 -19.97 5.43 30.55
C GLU A 166 -18.85 6.33 30.03
N SER A 167 -18.87 7.62 30.36
CA SER A 167 -17.80 8.56 30.01
C SER A 167 -17.00 8.91 31.25
N TRP A 168 -15.67 8.94 31.12
CA TRP A 168 -14.77 9.33 32.23
C TRP A 168 -15.07 10.74 32.72
N ARG A 169 -15.34 11.67 31.79
CA ARG A 169 -15.87 13.00 32.07
C ARG A 169 -17.18 13.23 31.30
N PRO A 170 -18.10 14.08 31.82
CA PRO A 170 -19.34 14.41 31.10
C PRO A 170 -19.08 14.99 29.71
N GLU A 171 -18.01 15.79 29.59
CA GLU A 171 -17.44 16.35 28.37
C GLU A 171 -15.90 16.36 28.51
N MET A 172 -15.17 16.24 27.40
CA MET A 172 -14.37 17.36 26.91
C MET A 172 -13.46 18.11 27.91
N VAL A 173 -12.39 17.50 28.44
CA VAL A 173 -11.44 18.20 29.33
C VAL A 173 -10.09 18.49 28.67
N PRO A 174 -9.39 19.58 29.04
CA PRO A 174 -8.04 19.85 28.54
C PRO A 174 -7.04 18.80 29.01
N VAL A 175 -6.02 18.52 28.20
CA VAL A 175 -4.95 17.60 28.58
C VAL A 175 -4.13 18.18 29.73
N SER A 176 -3.90 17.37 30.76
CA SER A 176 -2.93 17.64 31.82
C SER A 176 -2.48 16.33 32.45
N HIS A 177 -1.32 16.31 33.12
CA HIS A 177 -0.84 15.12 33.82
C HIS A 177 -1.89 14.58 34.81
N ASN A 178 -2.53 15.46 35.59
CA ASN A 178 -3.57 15.08 36.54
C ASN A 178 -4.81 14.48 35.85
N ASN A 179 -5.22 15.03 34.71
CA ASN A 179 -6.33 14.50 33.92
C ASN A 179 -5.99 13.13 33.32
N LEU A 180 -4.81 12.96 32.73
CA LEU A 180 -4.36 11.67 32.17
C LEU A 180 -4.27 10.58 33.27
N GLN A 181 -3.69 10.89 34.44
CA GLN A 181 -3.67 9.96 35.58
C GLN A 181 -5.09 9.64 36.11
N SER A 182 -5.99 10.62 36.13
CA SER A 182 -7.39 10.40 36.56
C SER A 182 -8.16 9.52 35.57
N ALA A 183 -7.97 9.74 34.26
CA ALA A 183 -8.53 8.92 33.20
C ALA A 183 -8.00 7.47 33.26
N TRP A 184 -6.72 7.29 33.56
CA TRP A 184 -6.11 5.98 33.76
C TRP A 184 -6.69 5.23 34.97
N ARG A 185 -6.84 5.90 36.13
CA ARG A 185 -7.47 5.30 37.32
C ARG A 185 -8.92 4.89 37.05
N TRP A 186 -9.67 5.66 36.25
CA TRP A 186 -11.01 5.25 35.83
C TRP A 186 -10.96 4.02 34.92
N ALA A 187 -10.07 3.99 33.93
CA ALA A 187 -9.92 2.87 33.01
C ALA A 187 -9.53 1.54 33.70
N LEU A 188 -8.74 1.60 34.77
CA LEU A 188 -8.41 0.44 35.61
C LEU A 188 -9.64 -0.17 36.31
N ASN A 189 -10.70 0.60 36.54
CA ASN A 189 -11.94 0.16 37.19
C ASN A 189 -13.03 -0.34 36.21
N LEU A 190 -12.80 -0.24 34.90
CA LEU A 190 -13.73 -0.71 33.88
C LEU A 190 -13.97 -2.22 33.98
N ARG A 191 -15.23 -2.64 33.75
CA ARG A 191 -15.64 -4.05 33.76
C ARG A 191 -16.39 -4.38 32.48
N CYS A 192 -15.95 -5.42 31.80
CA CYS A 192 -16.57 -5.90 30.57
C CYS A 192 -17.98 -6.47 30.84
N ARG A 193 -19.00 -5.97 30.14
CA ARG A 193 -20.41 -6.35 30.29
C ARG A 193 -21.26 -5.98 29.08
N GLY A 194 -22.26 -6.80 28.78
CA GLY A 194 -23.23 -6.53 27.71
C GLY A 194 -22.69 -6.72 26.29
N SER A 195 -23.39 -6.11 25.34
CA SER A 195 -23.23 -6.15 23.89
C SER A 195 -22.28 -5.05 23.38
N ARG A 196 -22.29 -4.69 22.07
CA ARG A 196 -21.43 -3.66 21.45
C ARG A 196 -22.23 -2.54 20.80
N ASN A 197 -22.83 -1.66 21.61
CA ASN A 197 -23.64 -0.55 21.10
C ASN A 197 -22.77 0.64 20.61
N VAL A 198 -22.10 0.43 19.47
CA VAL A 198 -21.17 1.39 18.86
C VAL A 198 -21.88 2.67 18.43
N LEU A 199 -23.10 2.59 17.87
CA LEU A 199 -23.84 3.77 17.41
C LEU A 199 -24.09 4.76 18.55
N SER A 200 -24.51 4.28 19.73
CA SER A 200 -24.75 5.18 20.86
C SER A 200 -23.44 5.79 21.39
N ALA A 201 -22.30 5.09 21.29
CA ALA A 201 -21.00 5.63 21.69
C ALA A 201 -20.50 6.73 20.73
N LEU A 202 -20.70 6.53 19.43
CA LEU A 202 -20.44 7.54 18.40
C LEU A 202 -21.34 8.77 18.59
N ARG A 203 -22.64 8.57 18.89
CA ARG A 203 -23.54 9.68 19.25
C ARG A 203 -23.07 10.46 20.46
N LYS A 204 -22.71 9.78 21.55
CA LYS A 204 -22.18 10.45 22.76
C LYS A 204 -20.95 11.32 22.44
N ALA A 205 -20.02 10.81 21.61
CA ALA A 205 -18.84 11.57 21.19
C ALA A 205 -19.21 12.78 20.30
N VAL A 206 -20.00 12.57 19.25
CA VAL A 206 -20.35 13.62 18.28
C VAL A 206 -21.23 14.70 18.91
N GLU A 207 -22.30 14.31 19.61
CA GLU A 207 -23.35 15.21 20.09
C GLU A 207 -22.96 15.94 21.39
N VAL A 208 -22.04 15.39 22.20
CA VAL A 208 -21.63 16.00 23.47
C VAL A 208 -20.19 16.49 23.46
N ASP A 209 -19.21 15.62 23.24
CA ASP A 209 -17.79 16.02 23.26
C ASP A 209 -17.41 16.89 22.04
N PHE A 210 -18.08 16.70 20.90
CA PHE A 210 -17.87 17.45 19.67
C PHE A 210 -19.06 18.36 19.27
N LYS A 211 -19.89 18.77 20.23
CA LYS A 211 -21.03 19.71 20.03
C LYS A 211 -20.68 21.00 19.26
N ASP A 212 -19.43 21.48 19.39
CA ASP A 212 -18.88 22.66 18.71
C ASP A 212 -17.90 22.30 17.57
N LYS A 213 -18.08 21.15 16.90
CA LYS A 213 -17.16 20.66 15.85
C LYS A 213 -16.89 21.68 14.73
N ASP A 214 -17.91 22.44 14.31
CA ASP A 214 -17.77 23.39 13.19
C ASP A 214 -16.92 24.62 13.53
N LYS A 215 -16.59 24.81 14.82
CA LYS A 215 -15.76 25.92 15.33
C LYS A 215 -14.29 25.53 15.54
N HIS A 216 -13.94 24.27 15.34
CA HIS A 216 -12.62 23.73 15.63
C HIS A 216 -12.03 23.03 14.41
N GLN A 217 -10.73 22.79 14.46
CA GLN A 217 -9.98 21.99 13.48
C GLN A 217 -9.25 20.86 14.22
N SER A 218 -8.85 19.83 13.49
CA SER A 218 -8.06 18.70 13.97
C SER A 218 -8.77 17.89 15.09
N GLN A 219 -9.88 17.22 14.74
CA GLN A 219 -10.67 16.39 15.66
C GLN A 219 -10.65 14.91 15.26
N GLY A 220 -10.48 14.02 16.23
CA GLY A 220 -10.42 12.58 15.99
C GLY A 220 -11.20 11.76 17.02
N ILE A 221 -12.04 10.85 16.52
CA ILE A 221 -12.60 9.73 17.28
C ILE A 221 -11.70 8.51 17.06
N TYR A 222 -11.35 7.80 18.13
CA TYR A 222 -10.57 6.56 18.08
C TYR A 222 -11.38 5.42 18.69
N LEU A 223 -11.97 4.59 17.82
CA LEU A 223 -12.76 3.44 18.22
C LEU A 223 -11.88 2.20 18.39
N PHE A 224 -11.61 1.81 19.64
CA PHE A 224 -11.03 0.51 19.96
C PHE A 224 -12.17 -0.51 20.10
N THR A 225 -12.21 -1.51 19.21
CA THR A 225 -13.30 -2.49 19.13
C THR A 225 -12.80 -3.92 18.99
N GLY A 226 -13.49 -4.87 19.64
CA GLY A 226 -13.16 -6.29 19.65
C GLY A 226 -14.01 -7.15 18.71
N GLY A 227 -14.86 -6.55 17.86
CA GLY A 227 -15.71 -7.32 16.94
C GLY A 227 -16.88 -6.55 16.35
N ILE A 228 -17.86 -7.30 15.86
CA ILE A 228 -19.05 -6.79 15.15
C ILE A 228 -19.92 -5.94 16.09
N PRO A 229 -20.36 -4.75 15.66
CA PRO A 229 -21.25 -3.88 16.43
C PRO A 229 -22.68 -4.43 16.47
N ASP A 230 -23.48 -3.95 17.43
CA ASP A 230 -24.91 -4.29 17.56
C ASP A 230 -25.78 -3.70 16.42
N GLN A 231 -25.24 -2.76 15.64
CA GLN A 231 -25.94 -2.07 14.56
C GLN A 231 -25.39 -2.44 13.19
N ASP A 232 -26.25 -2.40 12.18
CA ASP A 232 -25.85 -2.59 10.79
C ASP A 232 -24.78 -1.57 10.36
N MET A 233 -23.70 -2.08 9.76
CA MET A 233 -22.55 -1.28 9.32
C MET A 233 -22.92 -0.11 8.38
N PRO A 234 -23.89 -0.24 7.43
CA PRO A 234 -24.39 0.91 6.67
C PRO A 234 -24.98 2.05 7.52
N ILE A 235 -25.61 1.77 8.66
CA ILE A 235 -26.15 2.79 9.56
C ILE A 235 -25.01 3.56 10.22
N LEU A 236 -23.98 2.86 10.69
CA LEU A 236 -22.77 3.48 11.25
C LEU A 236 -22.03 4.32 10.20
N SER A 237 -21.90 3.79 8.98
CA SER A 237 -21.26 4.49 7.85
C SER A 237 -22.01 5.77 7.48
N ALA A 238 -23.33 5.71 7.30
CA ALA A 238 -24.16 6.87 6.98
C ALA A 238 -24.11 7.94 8.09
N TYR A 239 -24.27 7.52 9.35
CA TYR A 239 -24.21 8.43 10.50
C TYR A 239 -22.84 9.14 10.58
N MET A 240 -21.74 8.43 10.37
CA MET A 240 -20.41 9.03 10.46
C MET A 240 -20.02 9.85 9.22
N ALA A 241 -20.49 9.48 8.03
CA ALA A 241 -20.34 10.31 6.83
C ALA A 241 -21.08 11.66 6.98
N GLU A 242 -22.27 11.66 7.58
CA GLU A 242 -23.00 12.89 7.93
C GLU A 242 -22.31 13.65 9.06
N ALA A 243 -21.89 12.96 10.13
CA ALA A 243 -21.25 13.59 11.29
C ALA A 243 -19.90 14.22 10.97
N CYS A 244 -19.09 13.63 10.08
CA CYS A 244 -17.83 14.18 9.60
C CYS A 244 -18.02 15.13 8.39
N GLY A 245 -19.20 15.18 7.78
CA GLY A 245 -19.50 16.05 6.65
C GLY A 245 -19.30 17.53 7.00
N GLY A 246 -18.45 18.23 6.24
CA GLY A 246 -18.25 19.68 6.37
C GLY A 246 -17.39 20.15 7.55
N CYS A 247 -16.88 19.25 8.39
CA CYS A 247 -16.02 19.57 9.54
C CYS A 247 -14.73 18.73 9.54
N ASP A 248 -13.68 19.19 10.23
CA ASP A 248 -12.41 18.45 10.33
C ASP A 248 -12.46 17.44 11.49
N LEU A 249 -13.44 16.53 11.40
CA LEU A 249 -13.67 15.41 12.31
C LEU A 249 -13.44 14.09 11.55
N GLN A 250 -12.66 13.19 12.13
CA GLN A 250 -12.31 11.91 11.52
C GLN A 250 -12.62 10.75 12.48
N LEU A 251 -13.08 9.61 11.94
CA LEU A 251 -13.20 8.36 12.69
C LEU A 251 -12.08 7.39 12.32
N ASN A 252 -11.19 7.17 13.29
CA ASN A 252 -10.16 6.15 13.22
C ASN A 252 -10.63 4.89 13.98
N VAL A 253 -10.40 3.70 13.43
CA VAL A 253 -10.81 2.42 14.04
C VAL A 253 -9.60 1.52 14.27
N CYS A 254 -9.49 1.05 15.51
CA CYS A 254 -8.52 0.09 16.01
C CYS A 254 -9.25 -1.23 16.30
N LEU A 255 -9.31 -2.12 15.30
CA LEU A 255 -9.88 -3.45 15.45
C LEU A 255 -8.84 -4.36 16.14
N PHE A 256 -9.16 -4.79 17.36
CA PHE A 256 -8.42 -5.82 18.06
C PHE A 256 -9.11 -7.17 17.84
N TYR A 257 -8.36 -8.18 17.39
CA TYR A 257 -8.90 -9.53 17.25
C TYR A 257 -7.86 -10.59 17.64
N VAL A 258 -8.23 -11.41 18.62
CA VAL A 258 -7.51 -12.63 19.03
C VAL A 258 -8.46 -13.80 18.82
N GLY A 259 -7.92 -14.95 18.40
CA GLY A 259 -8.68 -16.06 17.81
C GLY A 259 -9.94 -16.48 18.57
N GLU A 260 -10.98 -16.80 17.81
CA GLU A 260 -12.28 -17.24 18.35
C GLU A 260 -12.13 -18.47 19.26
N PRO A 261 -12.74 -18.46 20.47
CA PRO A 261 -13.18 -19.71 21.06
C PRO A 261 -14.28 -20.29 20.16
N LYS A 262 -14.10 -21.54 19.71
CA LYS A 262 -15.14 -22.24 18.93
C LYS A 262 -16.45 -22.28 19.72
N MET A 263 -17.45 -21.57 19.24
CA MET A 263 -18.84 -21.74 19.68
C MET A 263 -19.58 -22.57 18.64
N ASP A 264 -19.87 -23.82 18.97
CA ASP A 264 -20.83 -24.62 18.21
C ASP A 264 -22.26 -24.08 18.39
N THR A 265 -23.15 -24.39 17.44
CA THR A 265 -24.63 -24.30 17.51
C THR A 265 -25.39 -23.00 17.13
N THR A 266 -24.80 -22.00 16.47
CA THR A 266 -25.60 -20.97 15.75
C THR A 266 -25.09 -20.66 14.34
N PRO A 267 -25.98 -20.29 13.38
CA PRO A 267 -25.56 -19.75 12.10
C PRO A 267 -24.77 -18.45 12.29
N PRO A 268 -23.66 -18.24 11.54
CA PRO A 268 -22.89 -17.00 11.63
C PRO A 268 -23.75 -15.78 11.25
N ALA A 269 -23.71 -14.75 12.09
CA ALA A 269 -24.31 -13.45 11.78
C ALA A 269 -23.63 -12.79 10.56
N CYS A 270 -24.24 -11.73 10.02
CA CYS A 270 -23.58 -10.88 9.03
C CYS A 270 -22.22 -10.40 9.58
N TYR A 271 -21.17 -10.45 8.76
CA TYR A 271 -19.78 -10.15 9.12
C TYR A 271 -19.09 -11.11 10.12
N ALA A 272 -19.68 -12.27 10.47
CA ALA A 272 -19.11 -13.24 11.41
C ALA A 272 -17.66 -13.66 11.13
N ASN A 273 -17.22 -13.64 9.87
CA ASN A 273 -15.83 -13.86 9.53
C ASN A 273 -14.99 -12.59 9.80
N ARG A 274 -13.87 -12.73 10.51
CA ARG A 274 -12.92 -11.66 10.87
C ARG A 274 -12.57 -10.70 9.71
N THR A 275 -12.41 -11.20 8.48
CA THR A 275 -12.07 -10.36 7.32
C THR A 275 -13.23 -9.48 6.88
N ASP A 276 -14.46 -9.93 7.09
CA ASP A 276 -15.67 -9.26 6.66
C ASP A 276 -16.01 -8.16 7.69
N THR A 277 -15.79 -8.45 8.98
CA THR A 277 -15.77 -7.43 10.06
C THR A 277 -14.73 -6.35 9.77
N ALA A 278 -13.49 -6.72 9.44
CA ALA A 278 -12.41 -5.77 9.14
C ALA A 278 -12.74 -4.91 7.91
N ALA A 279 -13.19 -5.53 6.81
CA ALA A 279 -13.58 -4.83 5.59
C ALA A 279 -14.74 -3.84 5.83
N ALA A 280 -15.72 -4.21 6.65
CA ALA A 280 -16.85 -3.34 6.96
C ALA A 280 -16.45 -2.13 7.83
N TYR A 281 -15.62 -2.32 8.86
CA TYR A 281 -15.08 -1.19 9.63
C TYR A 281 -14.18 -0.29 8.76
N LYS A 282 -13.39 -0.87 7.85
CA LYS A 282 -12.57 -0.11 6.90
C LYS A 282 -13.41 0.76 5.96
N GLU A 283 -14.59 0.29 5.56
CA GLU A 283 -15.52 1.09 4.76
C GLU A 283 -16.14 2.24 5.59
N VAL A 284 -16.47 2.00 6.86
CA VAL A 284 -16.94 3.04 7.79
C VAL A 284 -15.87 4.12 8.01
N THR A 285 -14.60 3.76 8.26
CA THR A 285 -13.51 4.74 8.40
C THR A 285 -13.28 5.53 7.12
N ARG A 286 -13.38 4.87 5.95
CA ARG A 286 -13.22 5.51 4.63
C ARG A 286 -14.32 6.55 4.36
N ALA A 287 -15.57 6.24 4.73
CA ALA A 287 -16.69 7.17 4.62
C ALA A 287 -16.55 8.37 5.58
N ALA A 288 -15.93 8.15 6.74
CA ALA A 288 -15.69 9.15 7.78
C ALA A 288 -14.31 9.85 7.71
N GLY A 289 -13.58 9.68 6.60
CA GLY A 289 -12.29 10.35 6.34
C GLY A 289 -11.11 9.95 7.24
N GLY A 290 -11.23 8.89 8.04
CA GLY A 290 -10.21 8.44 8.99
C GLY A 290 -9.47 7.16 8.57
N ARG A 291 -8.74 6.57 9.51
CA ARG A 291 -7.76 5.49 9.29
C ARG A 291 -8.18 4.17 9.95
N PHE A 292 -7.92 3.05 9.28
CA PHE A 292 -8.16 1.70 9.81
C PHE A 292 -6.85 1.01 10.23
N HIS A 293 -6.88 0.40 11.42
CA HIS A 293 -5.80 -0.41 11.97
C HIS A 293 -6.38 -1.71 12.54
N TRP A 294 -5.85 -2.85 12.11
CA TRP A 294 -6.25 -4.18 12.55
C TRP A 294 -5.05 -4.97 13.05
N PHE A 295 -5.11 -5.43 14.30
CA PHE A 295 -4.02 -6.11 14.96
C PHE A 295 -4.54 -7.21 15.89
N GLY A 296 -3.64 -8.10 16.30
CA GLY A 296 -3.91 -9.19 17.22
C GLY A 296 -2.68 -9.61 17.99
N ASP A 297 -2.75 -10.79 18.58
CA ASP A 297 -1.66 -11.48 19.27
C ASP A 297 -0.38 -11.58 18.41
N THR A 298 -0.54 -12.05 17.17
CA THR A 298 0.56 -12.39 16.26
C THR A 298 1.18 -11.20 15.52
N GLY A 299 0.56 -10.01 15.52
CA GLY A 299 1.13 -8.85 14.83
C GLY A 299 0.12 -7.76 14.47
N ILE A 300 0.47 -6.98 13.45
CA ILE A 300 -0.42 -6.06 12.72
C ILE A 300 -0.90 -6.81 11.47
N TYR A 301 -2.21 -7.01 11.33
CA TYR A 301 -2.77 -7.64 10.13
C TYR A 301 -2.96 -6.62 9.00
N GLU A 302 -3.39 -5.40 9.36
CA GLU A 302 -3.57 -4.31 8.41
C GLU A 302 -3.38 -2.96 9.12
N SER A 303 -2.84 -1.95 8.43
CA SER A 303 -2.70 -0.59 8.98
C SER A 303 -2.54 0.40 7.84
N ASP A 304 -3.46 1.35 7.71
CA ASP A 304 -3.43 2.34 6.62
C ASP A 304 -2.16 3.23 6.66
N ASP A 305 -1.64 3.51 7.86
CA ASP A 305 -0.36 4.20 8.05
C ASP A 305 0.82 3.41 7.45
N ILE A 306 0.85 2.08 7.62
CA ILE A 306 1.91 1.21 7.08
C ILE A 306 1.71 0.98 5.59
N ASN A 307 0.48 0.69 5.17
CA ASN A 307 0.10 0.48 3.76
C ASN A 307 0.52 1.68 2.89
N SER A 308 0.31 2.91 3.38
CA SER A 308 0.74 4.15 2.70
C SER A 308 2.25 4.17 2.41
N ILE A 309 3.08 3.71 3.35
CA ILE A 309 4.54 3.63 3.18
C ILE A 309 4.91 2.46 2.26
N MET A 310 4.27 1.31 2.40
CA MET A 310 4.49 0.14 1.55
C MET A 310 4.22 0.46 0.07
N SER A 311 3.14 1.17 -0.26
CA SER A 311 2.86 1.58 -1.65
C SER A 311 3.92 2.53 -2.24
N GLU A 312 4.70 3.26 -1.44
CA GLU A 312 5.86 4.01 -1.93
C GLU A 312 7.11 3.12 -2.07
N MET A 313 7.28 2.10 -1.21
CA MET A 313 8.32 1.07 -1.37
C MET A 313 8.12 0.24 -2.64
N GLU A 314 6.87 -0.15 -2.96
CA GLU A 314 6.51 -0.85 -4.19
C GLU A 314 6.86 -0.03 -5.45
N LYS A 315 6.62 1.29 -5.42
CA LYS A 315 7.03 2.21 -6.50
C LYS A 315 8.56 2.27 -6.62
N ALA A 316 9.29 2.33 -5.49
CA ALA A 316 10.75 2.32 -5.50
C ALA A 316 11.31 1.03 -6.10
N LEU A 317 10.72 -0.13 -5.76
CA LEU A 317 11.05 -1.42 -6.35
C LEU A 317 10.74 -1.46 -7.85
N ASN A 318 9.56 -1.00 -8.28
CA ASN A 318 9.22 -0.93 -9.71
C ASN A 318 10.18 -0.04 -10.51
N TYR A 319 10.63 1.07 -9.92
CA TYR A 319 11.63 1.94 -10.54
C TYR A 319 13.01 1.27 -10.61
N SER A 320 13.43 0.56 -9.57
CA SER A 320 14.66 -0.24 -9.55
C SER A 320 14.65 -1.32 -10.64
N GLN A 321 13.56 -2.08 -10.77
CA GLN A 321 13.35 -3.09 -11.82
C GLN A 321 13.47 -2.50 -13.23
N LYS A 322 12.87 -1.32 -13.46
CA LYS A 322 12.96 -0.61 -14.74
C LYS A 322 14.37 -0.11 -15.04
N CYS A 323 15.13 0.35 -14.04
CA CYS A 323 16.56 0.66 -14.20
C CYS A 323 17.39 -0.60 -14.52
N ALA A 324 17.09 -1.73 -13.89
CA ALA A 324 17.76 -3.00 -14.19
C ALA A 324 17.52 -3.44 -15.64
N PHE A 325 16.28 -3.33 -16.12
CA PHE A 325 15.91 -3.61 -17.51
C PHE A 325 16.65 -2.72 -18.51
N LEU A 326 16.76 -1.42 -18.25
CA LEU A 326 17.52 -0.48 -19.08
C LEU A 326 19.01 -0.86 -19.14
N MET A 327 19.62 -1.16 -18.00
CA MET A 327 21.02 -1.59 -17.91
C MET A 327 21.28 -2.92 -18.63
N ALA A 328 20.41 -3.92 -18.46
CA ALA A 328 20.51 -5.20 -19.17
C ALA A 328 20.32 -5.04 -20.69
N SER A 329 19.37 -4.20 -21.12
CA SER A 329 19.14 -3.89 -22.53
C SER A 329 20.36 -3.22 -23.18
N LEU A 330 21.06 -2.33 -22.45
CA LEU A 330 22.30 -1.72 -22.90
C LEU A 330 23.42 -2.77 -23.08
N LYS A 331 23.65 -3.61 -22.05
CA LYS A 331 24.65 -4.70 -22.09
C LYS A 331 24.39 -5.68 -23.24
N ASN A 332 23.14 -6.08 -23.46
CA ASN A 332 22.78 -7.00 -24.54
C ASN A 332 23.02 -6.40 -25.95
N ARG A 333 22.84 -5.08 -26.11
CA ARG A 333 23.18 -4.40 -27.37
C ARG A 333 24.68 -4.28 -27.57
N SER A 334 25.47 -3.96 -26.53
CA SER A 334 26.94 -3.89 -26.66
C SER A 334 27.57 -5.26 -26.94
N GLY A 335 27.11 -6.32 -26.26
CA GLY A 335 27.60 -7.69 -26.46
C GLY A 335 27.35 -8.25 -27.87
N LYS A 336 26.16 -7.99 -28.44
CA LYS A 336 25.84 -8.38 -29.84
C LYS A 336 26.75 -7.69 -30.86
N VAL A 337 27.20 -6.47 -30.59
CA VAL A 337 28.12 -5.75 -31.49
C VAL A 337 29.55 -6.28 -31.39
N LEU A 338 30.02 -6.65 -30.19
CA LEU A 338 31.36 -7.23 -30.02
C LEU A 338 31.48 -8.62 -30.69
N GLY A 339 30.43 -9.45 -30.62
CA GLY A 339 30.37 -10.74 -31.32
C GLY A 339 30.43 -10.61 -32.85
N ASN A 340 29.91 -9.51 -33.41
CA ASN A 340 29.93 -9.25 -34.85
C ASN A 340 31.24 -8.59 -35.35
N ALA A 341 32.17 -8.24 -34.45
CA ALA A 341 33.44 -7.61 -34.80
C ALA A 341 34.62 -8.60 -34.97
N ALA A 342 34.42 -9.89 -34.69
CA ALA A 342 35.45 -10.92 -34.75
C ALA A 342 35.63 -11.51 -36.16
N LEU A 343 36.45 -10.85 -36.99
CA LEU A 343 37.00 -11.27 -38.29
C LEU A 343 36.04 -11.78 -39.40
N PRO A 344 35.97 -11.08 -40.54
CA PRO A 344 35.95 -11.72 -41.84
C PRO A 344 37.39 -12.11 -42.23
N LYS A 345 37.73 -13.41 -42.20
CA LYS A 345 38.94 -13.89 -42.90
C LYS A 345 38.65 -13.97 -44.39
N GLU A 346 39.27 -13.10 -45.18
CA GLU A 346 39.24 -13.19 -46.64
C GLU A 346 39.79 -14.55 -47.12
N LYS A 347 39.20 -15.05 -48.21
CA LYS A 347 39.87 -15.95 -49.15
C LYS A 347 39.64 -15.43 -50.58
N PRO A 348 40.64 -15.53 -51.48
CA PRO A 348 40.61 -14.86 -52.78
C PRO A 348 39.71 -15.56 -53.81
N LYS A 349 39.41 -14.81 -54.88
CA LYS A 349 38.46 -15.15 -55.96
C LYS A 349 39.02 -16.16 -56.96
N THR A 350 38.15 -17.00 -57.53
CA THR A 350 38.32 -17.54 -58.89
C THR A 350 36.97 -17.68 -59.61
N LEU A 351 37.00 -17.45 -60.93
CA LEU A 351 35.88 -17.36 -61.89
C LEU A 351 34.95 -18.60 -61.87
N GLN A 352 33.62 -18.49 -62.04
CA GLN A 352 32.88 -18.34 -63.33
C GLN A 352 31.35 -18.29 -63.01
N LEU A 353 30.38 -17.87 -63.85
CA LEU A 353 30.26 -17.26 -65.19
C LEU A 353 28.95 -16.41 -65.23
N ARG A 354 28.53 -15.83 -66.38
CA ARG A 354 27.21 -15.20 -66.61
C ARG A 354 26.26 -16.10 -67.41
N SER A 355 24.97 -16.11 -67.05
CA SER A 355 23.83 -16.23 -67.98
C SER A 355 22.62 -15.43 -67.44
N GLN A 356 21.71 -15.00 -68.33
CA GLN A 356 20.63 -14.04 -68.04
C GLN A 356 19.32 -14.43 -68.82
N PRO A 357 18.18 -13.69 -68.78
CA PRO A 357 16.92 -14.24 -68.23
C PRO A 357 15.72 -14.24 -69.20
N LYS A 358 14.56 -14.78 -68.77
CA LYS A 358 13.15 -14.62 -69.27
C LYS A 358 12.24 -15.66 -68.55
N LYS A 359 10.90 -15.56 -68.40
CA LYS A 359 9.86 -14.49 -68.38
C LYS A 359 8.52 -15.14 -67.88
N LEU A 360 7.66 -14.40 -67.13
CA LEU A 360 6.16 -14.33 -67.10
C LEU A 360 5.30 -15.58 -67.54
N CYS A 361 4.13 -15.97 -66.98
CA CYS A 361 3.11 -15.36 -66.08
C CYS A 361 2.06 -16.41 -65.52
N PRO A 362 1.11 -16.06 -64.61
CA PRO A 362 0.05 -16.91 -63.96
C PRO A 362 -1.30 -16.96 -64.79
N PRO A 363 -2.53 -17.45 -64.38
CA PRO A 363 -3.17 -17.59 -63.02
C PRO A 363 -4.29 -18.67 -62.74
N SER A 364 -4.99 -18.54 -61.58
CA SER A 364 -6.46 -18.75 -61.25
C SER A 364 -7.07 -20.17 -61.00
N PRO A 365 -8.30 -20.31 -60.40
CA PRO A 365 -8.92 -19.69 -59.20
C PRO A 365 -9.75 -20.67 -58.28
N THR A 366 -10.69 -20.16 -57.44
CA THR A 366 -11.84 -20.83 -56.72
C THR A 366 -11.53 -21.73 -55.50
N VAL A 367 -12.37 -21.92 -54.43
CA VAL A 367 -13.56 -21.23 -53.83
C VAL A 367 -13.76 -21.73 -52.34
N PRO A 368 -14.52 -21.07 -51.42
CA PRO A 368 -14.62 -21.47 -50.00
C PRO A 368 -15.93 -22.17 -49.54
N LEU A 369 -15.83 -23.08 -48.54
CA LEU A 369 -16.86 -23.67 -47.64
C LEU A 369 -16.10 -24.49 -46.54
N GLY A 370 -16.59 -24.90 -45.36
CA GLY A 370 -17.92 -24.75 -44.75
C GLY A 370 -18.25 -25.88 -43.73
N ALA A 371 -17.70 -25.82 -42.50
CA ALA A 371 -18.11 -26.52 -41.25
C ALA A 371 -18.26 -28.07 -41.17
N ARG A 372 -17.60 -28.73 -40.19
CA ARG A 372 -18.22 -29.42 -39.02
C ARG A 372 -17.21 -30.17 -38.11
N MET A 373 -17.68 -30.52 -36.91
CA MET A 373 -16.94 -31.18 -35.81
C MET A 373 -16.74 -32.70 -36.02
N SER A 374 -15.66 -33.26 -35.48
CA SER A 374 -15.67 -34.58 -34.82
C SER A 374 -14.52 -34.70 -33.80
N ILE A 375 -14.74 -35.54 -32.78
CA ILE A 375 -13.89 -35.72 -31.58
C ILE A 375 -13.05 -37.00 -31.75
N LYS A 376 -11.73 -36.95 -31.47
CA LYS A 376 -11.04 -37.94 -30.61
C LYS A 376 -9.59 -37.57 -30.28
N ASP A 377 -9.15 -38.11 -29.14
CA ASP A 377 -7.79 -38.13 -28.57
C ASP A 377 -6.80 -38.88 -29.50
N ASP A 378 -5.46 -38.84 -29.35
CA ASP A 378 -4.69 -38.76 -28.10
C ASP A 378 -3.19 -38.37 -28.27
N HIS A 379 -2.54 -38.02 -27.15
CA HIS A 379 -1.11 -37.98 -26.79
C HIS A 379 0.01 -37.19 -27.57
N ASP A 380 0.56 -36.21 -26.82
CA ASP A 380 1.98 -35.93 -26.52
C ASP A 380 2.94 -35.10 -27.42
N ILE A 381 3.86 -34.43 -26.67
CA ILE A 381 5.11 -33.71 -27.01
C ILE A 381 5.08 -32.15 -27.10
N GLU A 382 5.56 -31.56 -25.99
CA GLU A 382 6.29 -30.30 -25.77
C GLU A 382 6.21 -29.12 -26.77
N LYS A 383 5.66 -27.97 -26.32
CA LYS A 383 6.07 -26.61 -26.76
C LYS A 383 5.96 -25.53 -25.66
N SER A 384 7.09 -24.83 -25.44
CA SER A 384 7.28 -23.40 -25.04
C SER A 384 6.26 -22.68 -24.13
N PRO A 385 6.69 -22.03 -23.02
CA PRO A 385 5.82 -21.20 -22.20
C PRO A 385 5.52 -19.84 -22.85
N LEU A 386 4.24 -19.52 -23.00
CA LEU A 386 3.74 -18.22 -23.44
C LEU A 386 3.14 -17.48 -22.23
N LEU A 387 3.46 -16.19 -22.04
CA LEU A 387 3.00 -15.40 -20.90
C LEU A 387 1.46 -15.48 -20.75
N LYS A 388 0.99 -15.96 -19.60
CA LYS A 388 -0.39 -15.78 -19.13
C LYS A 388 -0.39 -15.11 -17.77
N SER A 389 -1.32 -14.18 -17.59
CA SER A 389 -1.51 -13.43 -16.35
C SER A 389 -1.93 -14.35 -15.20
N LEU A 390 -1.09 -14.45 -14.18
CA LEU A 390 -1.38 -15.22 -12.97
C LEU A 390 -2.35 -14.46 -12.06
N LYS A 391 -3.66 -14.68 -12.27
CA LYS A 391 -4.66 -14.48 -11.22
C LYS A 391 -4.51 -15.62 -10.20
N TRP A 392 -3.84 -15.36 -9.09
CA TRP A 392 -3.73 -16.33 -8.00
C TRP A 392 -5.03 -16.46 -7.21
N ARG A 393 -5.46 -17.70 -6.97
CA ARG A 393 -6.37 -18.09 -5.88
C ARG A 393 -5.55 -18.87 -4.84
N PRO A 394 -5.70 -18.64 -3.53
CA PRO A 394 -5.02 -19.47 -2.52
C PRO A 394 -5.77 -20.79 -2.31
N LEU A 395 -5.04 -21.90 -2.23
CA LEU A 395 -5.54 -23.12 -1.59
C LEU A 395 -5.23 -23.09 -0.09
N SER A 396 -6.25 -23.35 0.70
CA SER A 396 -6.27 -23.87 2.08
C SER A 396 -5.26 -23.39 3.14
N SER A 397 -5.83 -22.76 4.18
CA SER A 397 -5.51 -23.03 5.60
C SER A 397 -4.07 -22.81 6.12
N ARG A 398 -3.48 -21.64 5.85
CA ARG A 398 -2.69 -20.85 6.83
C ARG A 398 -2.38 -19.47 6.24
N VAL A 399 -3.29 -18.53 6.44
CA VAL A 399 -3.11 -17.13 6.00
C VAL A 399 -3.36 -16.18 7.17
N GLY A 400 -2.26 -15.68 7.73
CA GLY A 400 -2.17 -14.31 8.22
C GLY A 400 -1.15 -13.61 7.35
N ILE A 401 -1.51 -12.49 6.72
CA ILE A 401 -0.55 -11.60 6.09
C ILE A 401 -0.14 -10.61 7.19
N SER A 402 1.12 -10.70 7.62
CA SER A 402 1.75 -9.89 8.67
C SER A 402 3.27 -10.17 8.61
N PRO A 403 4.14 -9.23 9.03
CA PRO A 403 5.38 -8.73 8.38
C PRO A 403 5.82 -9.13 6.96
N GLY A 404 5.52 -10.34 6.46
CA GLY A 404 6.18 -10.96 5.31
C GLY A 404 6.14 -10.19 3.99
N MET A 405 5.15 -9.32 3.75
CA MET A 405 5.11 -8.50 2.52
C MET A 405 6.17 -7.39 2.53
N ALA A 406 6.39 -6.73 3.67
CA ALA A 406 7.43 -5.70 3.80
C ALA A 406 8.83 -6.35 3.77
N GLU A 407 8.98 -7.52 4.40
CA GLU A 407 10.21 -8.32 4.36
C GLU A 407 10.49 -8.87 2.94
N TRP A 408 9.47 -9.27 2.19
CA TRP A 408 9.59 -9.69 0.80
C TRP A 408 9.98 -8.53 -0.13
N LEU A 409 9.31 -7.36 -0.01
CA LEU A 409 9.68 -6.16 -0.78
C LEU A 409 11.13 -5.73 -0.49
N ARG A 410 11.55 -5.81 0.77
CA ARG A 410 12.95 -5.63 1.22
C ARG A 410 13.86 -6.65 0.52
N ALA A 411 13.60 -7.94 0.65
CA ALA A 411 14.44 -9.00 0.10
C ALA A 411 14.59 -8.90 -1.43
N GLU A 412 13.48 -8.68 -2.14
CA GLU A 412 13.46 -8.51 -3.59
C GLU A 412 14.26 -7.28 -4.03
N PHE A 413 14.08 -6.13 -3.36
CA PHE A 413 14.83 -4.91 -3.67
C PHE A 413 16.33 -5.07 -3.48
N TRP A 414 16.78 -5.62 -2.34
CA TRP A 414 18.20 -5.78 -2.05
C TRP A 414 18.85 -6.87 -2.93
N SER A 415 18.14 -7.96 -3.22
CA SER A 415 18.59 -9.00 -4.16
C SER A 415 18.85 -8.43 -5.57
N GLN A 416 17.94 -7.60 -6.08
CA GLN A 416 18.12 -6.94 -7.37
C GLN A 416 19.26 -5.93 -7.36
N GLN A 417 19.51 -5.24 -6.24
CA GLN A 417 20.58 -4.27 -6.15
C GLN A 417 21.97 -4.90 -6.26
N ASP A 418 22.16 -6.12 -5.76
CA ASP A 418 23.44 -6.83 -5.90
C ASP A 418 23.73 -7.26 -7.35
N GLN A 419 22.71 -7.54 -8.15
CA GLN A 419 22.86 -7.82 -9.60
C GLN A 419 23.25 -6.58 -10.42
N LEU A 420 23.13 -5.38 -9.85
CA LEU A 420 23.42 -4.10 -10.51
C LEU A 420 24.78 -3.49 -10.14
N ARG A 421 25.55 -4.13 -9.26
CA ARG A 421 26.93 -3.70 -9.01
C ARG A 421 27.75 -3.83 -10.31
N PRO A 422 28.57 -2.84 -10.68
CA PRO A 422 29.59 -3.04 -11.69
C PRO A 422 30.50 -4.20 -11.27
N SER A 423 30.77 -5.12 -12.19
CA SER A 423 31.91 -6.03 -12.06
C SER A 423 33.17 -5.16 -12.01
N GLN A 424 33.94 -5.28 -10.92
CA GLN A 424 35.22 -4.61 -10.74
C GLN A 424 36.27 -5.12 -11.73
#